data_AF-A0AAV2QLF4-F1
#
_entry.id   AF-A0AAV2QLF4-F1
#
_cell.length_a   1.000
_cell.length_b   1.000
_cell.length_c   1.000
_cell.angle_alpha   90.00
_cell.angle_beta   90.00
_cell.angle_gamma   90.00
#
_symmetry.space_group_name_H-M   'P 1'
#
loop_
_entity.id
_entity.type
_entity.pdbx_description
1 polymer ?
#
loop_
_entity_poly.entity_id
_entity_poly.type
_entity_poly.pdbx_seq_one_letter_code
_entity_poly.pdbx_strand_id
1 'polypeptide(L)'
;MRYQHYQMQNSEVLIVPMSDLEESPATFKSLVPTINNIDNIEELVGYALIYQYMFVKRTSPWEMQSWDYNELENFKVDLNKVDRLYYIEHFDDSVNSRTYEILVRMDYRGEHIFVRLSAGCDFTGFDCQGDGEIYITRNPNIFLKSIVDRHHNPSLIYQNLLEDGYRVEEPSEFDLTPRHLWNSVPMLKFLTHQAIHEHRDHLRHYPQVLPTVLTDSVTEFIQVQETRSHHDELV
;
A
#
# COMPACT_ATOMS: atom_id res chain seq x y z
N MET A 1 -2.39 -58.15 27.38
CA MET A 1 -1.04 -58.12 27.99
C MET A 1 -0.13 -59.01 27.17
N ARG A 2 1.07 -58.52 26.82
CA ARG A 2 2.22 -59.15 26.11
C ARG A 2 2.35 -58.94 24.57
N TYR A 3 3.17 -57.93 24.26
CA TYR A 3 4.41 -57.93 23.45
C TYR A 3 4.46 -58.43 21.99
N GLN A 4 4.74 -57.44 21.13
CA GLN A 4 5.80 -57.34 20.08
C GLN A 4 5.88 -58.39 18.96
N HIS A 5 5.76 -57.88 17.73
CA HIS A 5 6.71 -58.21 16.66
C HIS A 5 7.12 -56.94 15.90
N TYR A 6 8.42 -56.65 15.95
CA TYR A 6 9.12 -55.74 15.05
C TYR A 6 9.18 -56.40 13.67
N GLN A 7 8.80 -55.69 12.63
CA GLN A 7 9.41 -55.86 11.31
C GLN A 7 9.90 -54.50 10.84
N MET A 8 11.22 -54.33 10.91
CA MET A 8 11.93 -53.35 10.11
C MET A 8 11.83 -53.80 8.65
N GLN A 9 11.26 -52.96 7.80
CA GLN A 9 11.58 -52.96 6.39
C GLN A 9 12.10 -51.57 6.03
N ASN A 10 13.34 -51.60 5.52
CA ASN A 10 14.04 -50.46 4.96
C ASN A 10 13.20 -49.84 3.84
N SER A 11 12.71 -48.63 4.08
CA SER A 11 12.29 -47.73 3.01
C SER A 11 13.25 -46.55 3.05
N GLU A 12 14.15 -46.51 2.08
CA GLU A 12 15.01 -45.37 1.84
C GLU A 12 14.16 -44.09 1.82
N VAL A 13 14.44 -43.18 2.75
CA VAL A 13 13.88 -41.83 2.74
C VAL A 13 14.51 -41.14 1.54
N LEU A 14 13.77 -41.12 0.43
CA LEU A 14 14.07 -40.27 -0.71
C LEU A 14 13.85 -38.83 -0.24
N ILE A 15 14.93 -38.18 0.21
CA ILE A 15 14.98 -36.74 0.39
C ILE A 15 14.96 -36.17 -1.04
N VAL A 16 13.77 -35.82 -1.52
CA VAL A 16 13.65 -35.00 -2.73
C VAL A 16 14.17 -33.61 -2.37
N PRO A 17 15.20 -33.08 -3.04
CA PRO A 17 15.62 -31.71 -2.82
C PRO A 17 14.45 -30.78 -3.18
N MET A 18 14.06 -29.89 -2.26
CA MET A 18 13.19 -28.73 -2.53
C MET A 18 13.95 -27.73 -3.41
N SER A 19 14.23 -28.11 -4.65
CA SER A 19 14.64 -27.18 -5.70
C SER A 19 13.67 -27.37 -6.84
N ASP A 20 13.03 -26.27 -7.23
CA ASP A 20 12.15 -26.13 -8.40
C ASP A 20 10.65 -26.35 -8.14
N LEU A 21 10.13 -25.76 -7.06
CA LEU A 21 8.81 -25.13 -7.18
C LEU A 21 9.03 -23.82 -7.92
N GLU A 22 8.94 -23.86 -9.25
CA GLU A 22 8.65 -22.67 -10.04
C GLU A 22 7.42 -22.00 -9.38
N GLU A 23 7.62 -20.83 -8.78
CA GLU A 23 6.50 -19.99 -8.39
C GLU A 23 5.69 -19.74 -9.66
N SER A 24 4.52 -20.38 -9.74
CA SER A 24 3.54 -20.06 -10.76
C SER A 24 3.42 -18.54 -10.83
N PRO A 25 3.52 -17.91 -12.02
CA PRO A 25 3.24 -16.48 -12.12
C PRO A 25 1.90 -16.25 -11.43
N ALA A 26 1.88 -15.34 -10.45
CA ALA A 26 0.68 -15.05 -9.68
C ALA A 26 -0.44 -14.73 -10.67
N THR A 27 -1.43 -15.61 -10.76
CA THR A 27 -2.56 -15.41 -11.66
C THR A 27 -3.28 -14.15 -11.20
N PHE A 28 -3.50 -13.21 -12.11
CA PHE A 28 -4.21 -11.96 -11.83
C PHE A 28 -5.54 -12.22 -11.10
N LYS A 29 -5.79 -11.48 -10.02
CA LYS A 29 -7.04 -11.54 -9.24
C LYS A 29 -7.63 -10.14 -9.10
N SER A 30 -8.95 -10.05 -9.15
CA SER A 30 -9.68 -8.78 -9.01
C SER A 30 -10.76 -8.85 -7.93
N LEU A 31 -10.89 -7.77 -7.16
CA LEU A 31 -12.05 -7.52 -6.29
C LEU A 31 -13.22 -6.89 -7.02
N VAL A 32 -13.00 -6.38 -8.23
CA VAL A 32 -14.01 -5.73 -9.06
C VAL A 32 -14.59 -6.81 -9.98
N PRO A 33 -15.86 -7.25 -9.80
CA PRO A 33 -16.39 -8.44 -10.48
C PRO A 33 -16.45 -8.33 -12.01
N THR A 34 -16.45 -7.11 -12.54
CA THR A 34 -16.50 -6.83 -13.98
C THR A 34 -15.11 -6.88 -14.64
N ILE A 35 -14.04 -7.01 -13.86
CA ILE A 35 -12.66 -7.00 -14.35
C ILE A 35 -12.03 -8.35 -14.10
N ASN A 36 -11.68 -9.04 -15.18
CA ASN A 36 -11.15 -10.41 -15.11
C ASN A 36 -9.73 -10.53 -15.66
N ASN A 37 -9.19 -9.47 -16.27
CA ASN A 37 -7.85 -9.43 -16.83
C ASN A 37 -7.31 -7.98 -16.84
N ILE A 38 -6.04 -7.85 -17.23
CA ILE A 38 -5.34 -6.57 -17.34
C ILE A 38 -5.90 -5.69 -18.47
N ASP A 39 -6.40 -6.29 -19.55
CA ASP A 39 -6.98 -5.55 -20.69
C ASP A 39 -8.19 -4.74 -20.26
N ASN A 40 -9.05 -5.28 -19.38
CA ASN A 40 -10.17 -4.55 -18.81
C ASN A 40 -9.73 -3.35 -17.95
N ILE A 41 -8.56 -3.43 -17.30
CA ILE A 41 -8.01 -2.27 -16.57
C ILE A 41 -7.55 -1.22 -17.57
N GLU A 42 -6.82 -1.63 -18.62
CA GLU A 42 -6.33 -0.74 -19.66
C GLU A 42 -7.47 -0.02 -20.40
N GLU A 43 -8.57 -0.71 -20.70
CA GLU A 43 -9.76 -0.11 -21.31
C GLU A 43 -10.35 1.03 -20.47
N LEU A 44 -10.34 0.89 -19.13
CA LEU A 44 -10.98 1.84 -18.23
C LEU A 44 -10.10 3.02 -17.85
N VAL A 45 -8.80 2.78 -17.65
CA VAL A 45 -7.86 3.80 -17.12
C VAL A 45 -6.63 4.02 -18.00
N GLY A 46 -6.62 3.48 -19.23
CA GLY A 46 -5.49 3.54 -20.16
C GLY A 46 -4.97 4.96 -20.41
N TYR A 47 -5.87 5.95 -20.50
CA TYR A 47 -5.45 7.35 -20.63
C TYR A 47 -4.60 7.83 -19.43
N ALA A 48 -5.03 7.54 -18.20
CA ALA A 48 -4.24 7.91 -17.02
C ALA A 48 -2.89 7.18 -16.99
N LEU A 49 -2.85 5.92 -17.45
CA LEU A 49 -1.61 5.14 -17.56
C LEU A 49 -0.65 5.70 -18.62
N ILE A 50 -1.15 6.23 -19.74
CA ILE A 50 -0.32 6.87 -20.77
C ILE A 50 0.36 8.13 -20.22
N TYR A 51 -0.36 8.94 -19.45
CA TYR A 51 0.13 10.22 -18.93
C TYR A 51 0.81 10.13 -17.56
N GLN A 52 1.02 8.93 -17.03
CA GLN A 52 1.59 8.71 -15.69
C GLN A 52 2.97 9.33 -15.45
N TYR A 53 3.72 9.62 -16.53
CA TYR A 53 5.00 10.33 -16.45
C TYR A 53 4.83 11.75 -15.88
N MET A 54 3.65 12.38 -16.04
CA MET A 54 3.33 13.71 -15.51
C MET A 54 2.93 13.70 -14.03
N PHE A 55 2.58 12.54 -13.48
CA PHE A 55 2.03 12.46 -12.12
C PHE A 55 3.11 12.66 -11.06
N VAL A 56 2.73 13.14 -9.88
CA VAL A 56 3.64 13.21 -8.73
C VAL A 56 3.79 11.81 -8.13
N LYS A 57 5.02 11.39 -7.83
CA LYS A 57 5.30 10.08 -7.23
C LYS A 57 5.54 10.27 -5.75
N ARG A 58 4.87 9.48 -4.94
CA ARG A 58 4.93 9.55 -3.48
C ARG A 58 5.09 8.16 -2.90
N THR A 59 5.71 8.14 -1.73
CA THR A 59 5.77 6.96 -0.87
C THR A 59 5.61 7.40 0.58
N SER A 60 5.51 6.44 1.48
CA SER A 60 5.50 6.73 2.90
C SER A 60 6.81 7.43 3.30
N PRO A 61 6.77 8.50 4.13
CA PRO A 61 7.97 9.12 4.67
C PRO A 61 8.92 8.12 5.35
N TRP A 62 8.37 7.04 5.91
CA TRP A 62 9.07 5.95 6.58
C TRP A 62 9.77 4.99 5.62
N GLU A 63 9.30 4.92 4.38
CA GLU A 63 9.91 4.09 3.33
C GLU A 63 10.84 4.90 2.44
N MET A 64 10.86 6.23 2.54
CA MET A 64 11.59 7.11 1.63
C MET A 64 13.09 6.82 1.56
N GLN A 65 13.70 6.34 2.65
CA GLN A 65 15.11 5.93 2.68
C GLN A 65 15.37 4.59 1.98
N SER A 66 14.33 3.77 1.81
CA SER A 66 14.39 2.46 1.13
C SER A 66 14.18 2.56 -0.38
N TRP A 67 13.91 3.77 -0.90
CA TRP A 67 13.74 4.02 -2.31
C TRP A 67 14.94 4.77 -2.86
N ASP A 68 15.49 4.31 -3.99
CA ASP A 68 16.33 5.16 -4.80
C ASP A 68 15.49 6.31 -5.36
N TYR A 69 16.01 7.54 -5.27
CA TYR A 69 15.25 8.74 -5.64
C TYR A 69 14.86 8.73 -7.13
N ASN A 70 15.81 8.39 -8.01
CA ASN A 70 15.55 8.35 -9.44
C ASN A 70 14.57 7.23 -9.78
N GLU A 71 14.67 6.10 -9.09
CA GLU A 71 13.75 4.98 -9.24
C GLU A 71 12.31 5.35 -8.86
N LEU A 72 12.11 6.04 -7.74
CA LEU A 72 10.80 6.50 -7.30
C LEU A 72 10.23 7.56 -8.25
N GLU A 73 11.04 8.53 -8.68
CA GLU A 73 10.62 9.59 -9.61
C GLU A 73 10.22 9.03 -10.98
N ASN A 74 10.90 7.98 -11.44
CA ASN A 74 10.62 7.32 -12.71
C ASN A 74 9.69 6.11 -12.58
N PHE A 75 9.08 5.91 -11.41
CA PHE A 75 8.18 4.78 -11.19
C PHE A 75 7.00 4.82 -12.17
N LYS A 76 6.66 3.63 -12.69
CA LYS A 76 5.52 3.43 -13.58
C LYS A 76 4.72 2.21 -13.18
N VAL A 77 3.39 2.34 -13.24
CA VAL A 77 2.46 1.23 -13.17
C VAL A 77 2.54 0.46 -14.49
N ASP A 78 3.07 -0.76 -14.41
CA ASP A 78 3.11 -1.72 -15.50
C ASP A 78 2.03 -2.78 -15.23
N LEU A 79 0.96 -2.76 -16.03
CA LEU A 79 -0.19 -3.65 -15.84
C LEU A 79 0.20 -5.14 -15.95
N ASN A 80 1.24 -5.48 -16.70
CA ASN A 80 1.68 -6.87 -16.84
C ASN A 80 2.26 -7.44 -15.53
N LYS A 81 2.65 -6.56 -14.61
CA LYS A 81 3.13 -6.93 -13.28
C LYS A 81 2.05 -6.86 -12.22
N VAL A 82 0.86 -6.36 -12.57
CA VAL A 82 -0.27 -6.30 -11.65
C VAL A 82 -0.84 -7.70 -11.47
N ASP A 83 -0.76 -8.19 -10.24
CA ASP A 83 -1.31 -9.49 -9.88
C ASP A 83 -2.60 -9.36 -9.04
N ARG A 84 -2.89 -8.17 -8.50
CA ARG A 84 -4.12 -7.89 -7.73
C ARG A 84 -4.72 -6.53 -8.08
N LEU A 85 -6.02 -6.49 -8.36
CA LEU A 85 -6.82 -5.28 -8.39
C LEU A 85 -7.75 -5.22 -7.17
N TYR A 86 -7.64 -4.16 -6.37
CA TYR A 86 -8.51 -3.93 -5.20
C TYR A 86 -9.67 -2.99 -5.50
N TYR A 87 -9.44 -1.97 -6.32
CA TYR A 87 -10.41 -0.95 -6.63
C TYR A 87 -10.10 -0.28 -7.97
N ILE A 88 -11.14 0.12 -8.68
CA ILE A 88 -11.04 0.96 -9.88
C ILE A 88 -12.20 1.95 -9.88
N GLU A 89 -11.91 3.18 -10.25
CA GLU A 89 -12.86 4.20 -10.61
C GLU A 89 -12.45 4.76 -11.96
N HIS A 90 -13.42 4.88 -12.85
CA HIS A 90 -13.29 5.61 -14.08
C HIS A 90 -14.56 6.42 -14.28
N PHE A 91 -14.42 7.55 -14.98
CA PHE A 91 -15.57 8.37 -15.34
C PHE A 91 -16.44 7.67 -16.40
N ASP A 92 -17.74 7.89 -16.29
CA ASP A 92 -18.75 7.69 -17.32
C ASP A 92 -19.23 9.08 -17.77
N ASP A 93 -19.53 9.26 -19.06
CA ASP A 93 -19.79 10.53 -19.78
C ASP A 93 -20.87 11.44 -19.15
N SER A 94 -21.54 10.96 -18.11
CA SER A 94 -22.64 11.59 -17.39
C SER A 94 -22.24 12.42 -16.15
N VAL A 95 -20.97 12.44 -15.71
CA VAL A 95 -20.57 13.04 -14.41
C VAL A 95 -19.66 14.28 -14.56
N ASN A 96 -19.91 15.29 -13.71
CA ASN A 96 -19.20 16.59 -13.67
C ASN A 96 -17.75 16.53 -13.15
N SER A 97 -17.28 15.39 -12.62
CA SER A 97 -15.90 15.20 -12.17
C SER A 97 -15.29 13.99 -12.87
N ARG A 98 -14.36 14.24 -13.78
CA ARG A 98 -13.63 13.20 -14.50
C ARG A 98 -12.44 12.78 -13.65
N THR A 99 -12.59 11.71 -12.87
CA THR A 99 -11.50 11.16 -12.06
C THR A 99 -11.22 9.72 -12.48
N TYR A 100 -9.95 9.35 -12.44
CA TYR A 100 -9.49 7.98 -12.53
C TYR A 100 -8.83 7.62 -11.21
N GLU A 101 -9.14 6.44 -10.69
CA GLU A 101 -8.47 5.89 -9.53
C GLU A 101 -8.28 4.39 -9.68
N ILE A 102 -7.09 3.88 -9.36
CA ILE A 102 -6.84 2.44 -9.23
C ILE A 102 -6.08 2.16 -7.95
N LEU A 103 -6.46 1.06 -7.29
CA LEU A 103 -5.71 0.44 -6.20
C LEU A 103 -5.28 -0.96 -6.61
N VAL A 104 -3.98 -1.19 -6.72
CA VAL A 104 -3.42 -2.45 -7.22
C VAL A 104 -2.26 -2.95 -6.36
N ARG A 105 -2.02 -4.26 -6.40
CA ARG A 105 -0.74 -4.86 -6.05
C ARG A 105 -0.03 -5.29 -7.32
N MET A 106 1.27 -5.02 -7.39
CA MET A 106 2.10 -5.45 -8.50
C MET A 106 3.44 -6.02 -8.02
N ASP A 107 4.02 -6.91 -8.82
CA ASP A 107 5.42 -7.30 -8.67
C ASP A 107 6.34 -6.15 -9.09
N TYR A 108 7.33 -5.88 -8.25
CA TYR A 108 8.34 -4.88 -8.50
C TYR A 108 9.69 -5.39 -8.02
N ARG A 109 10.47 -5.89 -8.99
CA ARG A 109 11.82 -6.46 -8.76
C ARG A 109 11.79 -7.68 -7.81
N GLY A 110 10.76 -8.51 -7.89
CA GLY A 110 10.60 -9.69 -7.04
C GLY A 110 9.97 -9.41 -5.68
N GLU A 111 9.52 -8.17 -5.44
CA GLU A 111 8.78 -7.80 -4.24
C GLU A 111 7.39 -7.28 -4.61
N HIS A 112 6.37 -7.69 -3.85
CA HIS A 112 5.04 -7.11 -3.99
C HIS A 112 4.99 -5.70 -3.42
N ILE A 113 4.51 -4.76 -4.23
CA ILE A 113 4.23 -3.39 -3.83
C ILE A 113 2.76 -3.06 -4.02
N PHE A 114 2.27 -2.12 -3.24
CA PHE A 114 0.91 -1.61 -3.29
C PHE A 114 0.91 -0.20 -3.86
N VAL A 115 0.03 0.02 -4.83
CA VAL A 115 0.00 1.26 -5.60
C VAL A 115 -1.41 1.83 -5.62
N ARG A 116 -1.50 3.13 -5.36
CA ARG A 116 -2.64 3.96 -5.73
C ARG A 116 -2.23 4.89 -6.84
N LEU A 117 -2.95 4.87 -7.95
CA LEU A 117 -2.85 5.91 -8.96
C LEU A 117 -4.18 6.66 -8.96
N SER A 118 -4.13 7.98 -8.83
CA SER A 118 -5.29 8.86 -8.84
C SER A 118 -5.00 10.03 -9.77
N ALA A 119 -5.90 10.33 -10.70
CA ALA A 119 -5.73 11.40 -11.67
C ALA A 119 -7.05 12.15 -11.87
N GLY A 120 -7.00 13.48 -11.78
CA GLY A 120 -8.07 14.34 -12.28
C GLY A 120 -7.91 14.52 -13.79
N CYS A 121 -9.01 14.59 -14.52
CA CYS A 121 -8.98 14.63 -15.98
C CYS A 121 -9.63 15.91 -16.53
N ASP A 122 -8.79 16.75 -17.13
CA ASP A 122 -9.07 17.45 -18.38
C ASP A 122 -8.15 16.88 -19.48
N PHE A 123 -8.24 15.57 -19.76
CA PHE A 123 -7.58 14.94 -20.92
C PHE A 123 -8.38 15.30 -22.18
N THR A 124 -8.10 16.45 -22.77
CA THR A 124 -8.60 16.79 -24.12
C THR A 124 -7.60 16.25 -25.14
N GLY A 125 -8.05 15.77 -26.30
CA GLY A 125 -7.25 15.01 -27.28
C GLY A 125 -5.98 15.68 -27.86
N PHE A 126 -5.56 16.83 -27.33
CA PHE A 126 -4.32 17.51 -27.66
C PHE A 126 -3.46 17.90 -26.44
N ASP A 127 -3.99 17.95 -25.21
CA ASP A 127 -3.26 18.31 -23.99
C ASP A 127 -3.87 17.66 -22.73
N CYS A 128 -3.01 17.14 -21.84
CA CYS A 128 -3.36 16.80 -20.47
C CYS A 128 -3.18 18.03 -19.57
N GLN A 129 -4.28 18.56 -19.01
CA GLN A 129 -4.23 19.61 -17.98
C GLN A 129 -4.53 19.09 -16.56
N GLY A 130 -4.61 17.76 -16.40
CA GLY A 130 -4.93 17.13 -15.14
C GLY A 130 -3.71 16.89 -14.25
N ASP A 131 -3.87 17.15 -12.95
CA ASP A 131 -2.93 16.69 -11.94
C ASP A 131 -3.21 15.22 -11.59
N GLY A 132 -2.14 14.47 -11.31
CA GLY A 132 -2.24 13.09 -10.85
C GLY A 132 -1.15 12.73 -9.87
N GLU A 133 -1.39 11.66 -9.12
CA GLU A 133 -0.51 11.14 -8.07
C GLU A 133 -0.41 9.62 -8.21
N ILE A 134 0.81 9.10 -8.06
CA ILE A 134 1.08 7.68 -7.83
C ILE A 134 1.67 7.55 -6.43
N TYR A 135 0.94 6.92 -5.52
CA TYR A 135 1.42 6.59 -4.19
C TYR A 135 1.82 5.12 -4.15
N ILE A 136 3.06 4.84 -3.75
CA ILE A 136 3.65 3.50 -3.70
C ILE A 136 4.08 3.16 -2.27
N THR A 137 3.80 1.96 -1.81
CA THR A 137 4.30 1.43 -0.55
C THR A 137 4.61 -0.06 -0.65
N ARG A 138 5.65 -0.52 0.04
CA ARG A 138 5.94 -1.96 0.21
C ARG A 138 5.13 -2.55 1.38
N ASN A 139 4.66 -1.70 2.27
CA ASN A 139 4.01 -2.12 3.50
C ASN A 139 2.48 -2.23 3.34
N PRO A 140 1.89 -3.43 3.49
CA PRO A 140 0.45 -3.63 3.35
C PRO A 140 -0.37 -2.91 4.43
N ASN A 141 0.19 -2.67 5.62
CA ASN A 141 -0.49 -1.87 6.66
C ASN A 141 -0.55 -0.40 6.29
N ILE A 142 0.51 0.13 5.66
CA ILE A 142 0.50 1.50 5.15
C ILE A 142 -0.53 1.61 4.02
N PHE A 143 -0.55 0.65 3.10
CA PHE A 143 -1.58 0.59 2.07
C PHE A 143 -2.99 0.62 2.66
N LEU A 144 -3.30 -0.32 3.55
CA LEU A 144 -4.65 -0.47 4.10
C LEU A 144 -5.08 0.72 4.98
N LYS A 145 -4.19 1.29 5.79
CA LYS A 145 -4.54 2.35 6.75
C LYS A 145 -4.34 3.77 6.21
N SER A 146 -3.46 3.96 5.24
CA SER A 146 -3.06 5.30 4.76
C SER A 146 -3.52 5.61 3.34
N ILE A 147 -3.70 4.60 2.50
CA ILE A 147 -4.03 4.75 1.07
C ILE A 147 -5.49 4.42 0.81
N VAL A 148 -6.02 3.37 1.46
CA VAL A 148 -7.42 2.95 1.28
C VAL A 148 -8.36 3.89 2.04
N ASP A 149 -9.19 4.62 1.30
CA ASP A 149 -10.30 5.42 1.83
C ASP A 149 -11.62 4.62 1.97
N ARG A 150 -12.59 5.18 2.71
CA ARG A 150 -13.88 4.56 3.04
C ARG A 150 -14.68 4.06 1.82
N HIS A 151 -14.58 4.74 0.69
CA HIS A 151 -15.34 4.40 -0.54
C HIS A 151 -14.75 3.19 -1.29
N HIS A 152 -13.53 2.77 -0.97
CA HIS A 152 -12.87 1.59 -1.54
C HIS A 152 -13.29 0.26 -0.89
N ASN A 153 -14.22 0.28 0.08
CA ASN A 153 -14.59 -0.89 0.89
C ASN A 153 -13.39 -1.52 1.65
N PRO A 154 -12.81 -0.79 2.62
CA PRO A 154 -11.62 -1.22 3.36
C PRO A 154 -11.77 -2.57 4.07
N SER A 155 -12.98 -2.92 4.52
CA SER A 155 -13.24 -4.23 5.15
C SER A 155 -13.02 -5.39 4.17
N LEU A 156 -13.44 -5.25 2.91
CA LEU A 156 -13.22 -6.27 1.88
C LEU A 156 -11.74 -6.38 1.51
N ILE A 157 -11.06 -5.25 1.38
CA ILE A 157 -9.61 -5.19 1.08
C ILE A 157 -8.82 -5.84 2.22
N TYR A 158 -9.15 -5.53 3.48
CA TYR A 158 -8.55 -6.15 4.67
C TYR A 158 -8.65 -7.68 4.62
N GLN A 159 -9.84 -8.24 4.38
CA GLN A 159 -10.02 -9.69 4.29
C GLN A 159 -9.19 -10.30 3.16
N ASN A 160 -9.10 -9.64 2.00
CA ASN A 160 -8.30 -10.14 0.88
C ASN A 160 -6.79 -10.09 1.13
N LEU A 161 -6.30 -9.10 1.87
CA LEU A 161 -4.91 -9.05 2.30
C LEU A 161 -4.59 -10.23 3.24
N LEU A 162 -5.51 -10.58 4.16
CA LEU A 162 -5.35 -11.76 5.00
C LEU A 162 -5.36 -13.07 4.19
N GLU A 163 -6.27 -13.20 3.23
CA GLU A 163 -6.36 -14.36 2.33
C GLU A 163 -5.10 -14.55 1.48
N ASP A 164 -4.45 -13.45 1.08
CA ASP A 164 -3.16 -13.47 0.39
C ASP A 164 -1.96 -13.72 1.33
N GLY A 165 -2.19 -13.90 2.63
CA GLY A 165 -1.16 -14.25 3.60
C GLY A 165 -0.45 -13.05 4.25
N TYR A 166 -0.90 -11.81 4.01
CA TYR A 166 -0.34 -10.64 4.66
C TYR A 166 -0.80 -10.55 6.11
N ARG A 167 0.13 -10.13 6.98
CA ARG A 167 -0.17 -9.80 8.37
C ARG A 167 -0.48 -8.31 8.46
N VAL A 168 -1.77 -7.98 8.37
CA VAL A 168 -2.28 -6.62 8.46
C VAL A 168 -3.16 -6.43 9.68
N GLU A 169 -3.16 -5.22 10.20
CA GLU A 169 -4.01 -4.78 11.30
C GLU A 169 -5.38 -4.34 10.76
N GLU A 170 -6.43 -4.63 11.52
CA GLU A 170 -7.76 -4.16 11.20
C GLU A 170 -7.80 -2.62 11.16
N PRO A 171 -8.44 -2.01 10.13
CA PRO A 171 -8.64 -0.57 10.08
C PRO A 171 -9.50 -0.08 11.26
N SER A 172 -9.02 0.95 11.95
CA SER A 172 -9.75 1.63 13.01
C SER A 172 -10.77 2.64 12.44
N GLU A 173 -11.68 3.15 13.27
CA GLU A 173 -12.59 4.22 12.88
C GLU A 173 -11.86 5.49 12.39
N PHE A 174 -10.65 5.73 12.88
CA PHE A 174 -9.82 6.87 12.46
C PHE A 174 -9.28 6.69 11.04
N ASP A 175 -8.92 5.47 10.65
CA ASP A 175 -8.46 5.14 9.29
C ASP A 175 -9.57 5.38 8.25
N LEU A 176 -10.83 5.23 8.67
CA LEU A 176 -12.03 5.41 7.85
C LEU A 176 -12.51 6.87 7.74
N THR A 177 -11.83 7.81 8.41
CA THR A 177 -12.25 9.22 8.41
C THR A 177 -12.01 9.86 7.03
N PRO A 178 -13.00 10.55 6.44
CA PRO A 178 -12.86 11.23 5.15
C PRO A 178 -11.76 12.29 5.10
N ARG A 179 -11.13 12.43 3.91
CA ARG A 179 -10.07 13.40 3.58
C ARG A 179 -10.24 14.80 4.14
N HIS A 180 -11.41 15.38 3.93
CA HIS A 180 -11.70 16.75 4.35
C HIS A 180 -11.85 16.92 5.86
N LEU A 181 -12.06 15.83 6.62
CA LEU A 181 -12.15 15.84 8.08
C LEU A 181 -10.81 15.51 8.75
N TRP A 182 -9.75 15.29 7.96
CA TRP A 182 -8.43 14.96 8.47
C TRP A 182 -7.82 16.04 9.37
N ASN A 183 -8.20 17.31 9.21
CA ASN A 183 -7.76 18.38 10.12
C ASN A 183 -8.35 18.26 11.54
N SER A 184 -9.37 17.42 11.72
CA SER A 184 -10.05 17.18 13.00
C SER A 184 -9.67 15.85 13.67
N VAL A 185 -8.83 15.06 13.02
CA VAL A 185 -8.32 13.77 13.52
C VAL A 185 -6.80 13.81 13.46
N PRO A 186 -6.07 13.44 14.53
CA PRO A 186 -4.62 13.36 14.47
C PRO A 186 -4.21 12.19 13.58
N MET A 187 -4.13 12.47 12.29
CA MET A 187 -3.71 11.50 11.31
C MET A 187 -2.21 11.58 11.09
N LEU A 188 -1.52 10.56 11.58
CA LEU A 188 -0.07 10.46 11.42
C LEU A 188 0.37 9.93 10.06
N LYS A 189 -0.57 9.65 9.16
CA LYS A 189 -0.28 9.07 7.85
C LYS A 189 0.54 9.95 6.89
N PHE A 190 0.84 11.20 7.28
CA PHE A 190 1.71 12.11 6.51
C PHE A 190 2.71 12.89 7.35
N LEU A 191 2.82 12.61 8.66
CA LEU A 191 3.68 13.42 9.51
C LEU A 191 5.13 12.96 9.33
N THR A 192 5.92 13.82 8.68
CA THR A 192 7.38 13.73 8.76
C THR A 192 7.82 13.81 10.21
N HIS A 193 9.03 13.34 10.53
CA HIS A 193 9.63 13.55 11.86
C HIS A 193 9.51 14.99 12.37
N GLN A 194 9.64 15.97 11.47
CA GLN A 194 9.46 17.39 11.79
C GLN A 194 8.02 17.72 12.21
N ALA A 195 7.02 17.25 11.46
CA ALA A 195 5.62 17.49 11.80
C ALA A 195 5.19 16.76 13.09
N ILE A 196 5.81 15.63 13.40
CA ILE A 196 5.64 14.94 14.69
C ILE A 196 6.19 15.80 15.84
N HIS A 197 7.37 16.37 15.66
CA HIS A 197 8.01 17.24 16.64
C HIS A 197 7.18 18.52 16.89
N GLU A 198 6.75 19.20 15.83
CA GLU A 198 6.03 20.49 15.91
C GLU A 198 4.60 20.37 16.48
N HIS A 199 4.00 19.18 16.48
CA HIS A 199 2.59 18.97 16.86
C HIS A 199 2.38 17.93 17.96
N ARG A 200 3.42 17.65 18.75
CA ARG A 200 3.47 16.59 19.78
C ARG A 200 2.25 16.53 20.70
N ASP A 201 1.72 17.68 21.12
CA ASP A 201 0.54 17.76 22.00
C ASP A 201 -0.75 17.20 21.37
N HIS A 202 -0.89 17.29 20.05
CA HIS A 202 -2.02 16.77 19.30
C HIS A 202 -1.87 15.28 18.95
N LEU A 203 -0.66 14.71 19.12
CA LEU A 203 -0.33 13.35 18.70
C LEU A 203 -0.47 12.32 19.82
N ARG A 204 -1.04 12.64 20.98
CA ARG A 204 -1.15 11.69 22.12
C ARG A 204 -1.82 10.35 21.79
N HIS A 205 -2.61 10.29 20.73
CA HIS A 205 -3.31 9.10 20.26
C HIS A 205 -2.60 8.36 19.10
N TYR A 206 -1.38 8.75 18.73
CA TYR A 206 -0.69 8.14 17.60
C TYR A 206 -0.53 6.63 17.63
N PRO A 207 -0.31 5.98 18.80
CA PRO A 207 -0.20 4.53 18.85
C PRO A 207 -1.49 3.80 18.46
N GLN A 208 -2.63 4.50 18.48
CA GLN A 208 -3.95 3.96 18.17
C GLN A 208 -4.31 4.09 16.69
N VAL A 209 -3.57 4.94 15.96
CA VAL A 209 -3.86 5.33 14.57
C VAL A 209 -2.78 4.83 13.61
N LEU A 210 -1.52 4.75 14.06
CA LEU A 210 -0.44 4.23 13.22
C LEU A 210 -0.42 2.71 13.18
N PRO A 211 0.02 2.12 12.05
CA PRO A 211 0.51 0.74 12.04
C PRO A 211 1.51 0.53 13.19
N THR A 212 1.42 -0.59 13.92
CA THR A 212 2.31 -0.87 15.06
C THR A 212 3.78 -0.77 14.66
N VAL A 213 4.12 -1.20 13.44
CA VAL A 213 5.46 -1.10 12.86
C VAL A 213 6.02 0.33 12.81
N LEU A 214 5.16 1.35 12.73
CA LEU A 214 5.56 2.76 12.75
C LEU A 214 5.47 3.37 14.15
N THR A 215 4.60 2.85 15.01
CA THR A 215 4.43 3.31 16.39
C THR A 215 5.75 3.29 17.16
N ASP A 216 6.56 2.23 17.01
CA ASP A 216 7.85 2.12 17.69
C ASP A 216 8.85 3.17 17.19
N SER A 217 8.90 3.39 15.87
CA SER A 217 9.78 4.40 15.25
C SER A 217 9.40 5.83 15.67
N VAL A 218 8.10 6.13 15.76
CA VAL A 218 7.60 7.41 16.26
C VAL A 218 7.92 7.57 17.75
N THR A 219 7.73 6.51 18.54
CA THR A 219 8.05 6.51 19.98
C THR A 219 9.52 6.83 20.21
N GLU A 220 10.42 6.14 19.50
CA GLU A 220 11.86 6.34 19.60
C GLU A 220 12.25 7.77 19.18
N PHE A 221 11.73 8.27 18.05
CA PHE A 221 12.00 9.64 17.61
C PHE A 221 11.58 10.68 18.66
N ILE A 222 10.38 10.54 19.21
CA ILE A 222 9.83 11.38 20.27
C ILE A 222 10.78 11.36 21.49
N GLN A 223 11.15 10.18 21.99
CA GLN A 223 12.03 10.03 23.14
C GLN A 223 13.43 10.64 22.92
N VAL A 224 14.03 10.42 21.75
CA VAL A 224 15.34 11.00 21.39
C VAL A 224 15.28 12.52 21.34
N GLN A 225 14.23 13.10 20.77
CA GLN A 225 14.07 14.55 20.73
C GLN A 225 13.84 15.15 22.12
N GLU A 226 12.99 14.52 22.94
CA GLU A 226 12.80 14.92 24.36
C GLU A 226 14.14 14.95 25.11
N THR A 227 14.95 13.92 24.92
CA THR A 227 16.27 13.82 25.55
C THR A 227 17.22 14.92 25.06
N ARG A 228 17.18 15.26 23.77
CA ARG A 228 18.00 16.34 23.19
C ARG A 228 17.55 17.72 23.65
N SER A 229 16.25 18.01 23.62
CA SER A 229 15.70 19.28 24.12
C SER A 229 16.04 19.49 25.60
N HIS A 230 15.92 18.45 26.42
CA HIS A 230 16.33 18.53 27.83
C HIS A 230 17.84 18.73 28.01
N HIS A 231 18.67 18.18 27.13
CA HIS A 231 20.11 18.43 27.17
C HIS A 231 20.43 19.88 26.79
N ASP A 232 19.80 20.42 25.74
CA ASP A 232 20.00 21.79 25.26
C ASP A 232 19.47 22.84 26.25
N GLU A 233 18.47 22.52 27.07
CA GLU A 233 18.00 23.38 28.17
C GLU A 233 18.96 23.43 29.37
N LEU A 234 19.85 22.44 29.51
CA LEU A 234 20.77 22.28 30.64
C LEU A 234 22.20 22.79 30.33
N VAL A 235 22.49 23.15 29.08
CA VAL A 235 23.79 23.64 28.59
C VAL A 235 23.72 25.15 28.35
#